data_AF-A0A9P8QAQ3-F1
#
_entry.id   AF-A0A9P8QAQ3-F1
#
_cell.length_a   1.000
_cell.length_b   1.000
_cell.length_c   1.000
_cell.angle_alpha   90.00
_cell.angle_beta   90.00
_cell.angle_gamma   90.00
#
_symmetry.space_group_name_H-M   'P 1'
#
loop_
_entity.id
_entity.type
_entity.pdbx_description
1 polymer ?
#
loop_
_entity_poly.entity_id
_entity_poly.type
_entity_poly.pdbx_seq_one_letter_code
_entity_poly.pdbx_strand_id
1 'polypeptide(L)'
;MADKFPEIDAEIPINSNEDAGDFLAREKALLGEDATQFQTEGDDDLLKGSTEDEDDELKKFEEQFPTVLDEEPVQEEKEQEEEEFDEPVFNAPQTQGQSDAVKQWRERYQLEISTRDANDAAKSEEIKTEAAKQLDDFYQDYNDKKDSSIAKVREAEKEFLDKRDAFYAKGEVWERALELVEGVKGEGNLRFKEVLKAKVRAVRD
;
A
#
# COMPACT_ATOMS: atom_id res chain seq x y z
N MET A 1 -17.78 11.70 -9.38
CA MET A 1 -16.94 10.99 -8.37
C MET A 1 -15.47 10.98 -8.77
N ALA A 2 -15.13 11.13 -10.06
CA ALA A 2 -13.73 11.30 -10.51
C ALA A 2 -13.12 12.65 -10.10
N ASP A 3 -13.92 13.70 -9.96
CA ASP A 3 -13.43 15.07 -9.68
C ASP A 3 -12.99 15.31 -8.21
N LYS A 4 -13.04 14.29 -7.35
CA LYS A 4 -12.67 14.39 -5.93
C LYS A 4 -11.32 13.72 -5.63
N PHE A 5 -10.68 13.17 -6.64
CA PHE A 5 -9.34 12.59 -6.56
C PHE A 5 -8.35 13.47 -7.32
N PRO A 6 -7.10 13.63 -6.83
CA PRO A 6 -6.04 14.22 -7.63
C PRO A 6 -5.87 13.44 -8.94
N GLU A 7 -5.83 14.14 -10.07
CA GLU A 7 -5.52 13.54 -11.37
C GLU A 7 -4.10 12.98 -11.34
N ILE A 8 -3.98 11.66 -11.47
CA ILE A 8 -2.68 11.00 -11.61
C ILE A 8 -2.29 11.15 -13.09
N ASP A 9 -1.46 12.15 -13.39
CA ASP A 9 -0.83 12.39 -14.71
C ASP A 9 0.26 11.33 -15.04
N ALA A 10 0.04 10.07 -14.66
CA ALA A 10 0.86 8.96 -15.12
C ALA A 10 0.07 8.23 -16.20
N GLU A 11 0.40 8.49 -17.46
CA GLU A 11 0.01 7.62 -18.56
C GLU A 11 0.67 6.25 -18.32
N ILE A 12 -0.02 5.35 -17.62
CA ILE A 12 0.44 3.98 -17.39
C ILE A 12 0.29 3.23 -18.73
N PRO A 13 1.39 2.81 -19.38
CA PRO A 13 1.28 1.97 -20.55
C PRO A 13 0.83 0.58 -20.10
N ILE A 14 -0.46 0.29 -20.26
CA ILE A 14 -0.99 -1.07 -20.08
C ILE A 14 -0.56 -1.87 -21.33
N ASN A 15 0.68 -2.36 -21.33
CA ASN A 15 1.11 -3.33 -22.32
C ASN A 15 0.62 -4.72 -21.89
N SER A 16 -0.65 -4.97 -22.19
CA SER A 16 -1.30 -6.27 -21.95
C SER A 16 -0.76 -7.30 -22.95
N ASN A 17 0.33 -8.01 -22.60
CA ASN A 17 0.51 -9.46 -22.83
C ASN A 17 1.93 -10.05 -22.66
N GLU A 18 2.96 -9.33 -22.19
CA GLU A 18 4.28 -9.97 -21.98
C GLU A 18 4.79 -9.98 -20.52
N ASP A 19 4.39 -9.00 -19.68
CA ASP A 19 4.87 -8.90 -18.28
C ASP A 19 3.78 -9.11 -17.21
N ALA A 20 2.64 -9.73 -17.57
CA ALA A 20 1.52 -9.93 -16.63
C ALA A 20 1.82 -10.94 -15.51
N GLY A 21 2.88 -11.75 -15.64
CA GLY A 21 3.26 -12.79 -14.67
C GLY A 21 4.32 -12.37 -13.65
N ASP A 22 5.12 -11.33 -13.93
CA ASP A 22 6.23 -10.94 -13.06
C ASP A 22 5.92 -9.62 -12.35
N PHE A 23 5.34 -9.75 -11.15
CA PHE A 23 5.01 -8.65 -10.25
C PHE A 23 6.22 -7.73 -10.00
N LEU A 24 7.41 -8.28 -9.83
CA LEU A 24 8.63 -7.51 -9.54
C LEU A 24 9.07 -6.70 -10.75
N ALA A 25 9.01 -7.28 -11.96
CA ALA A 25 9.33 -6.55 -13.18
C ALA A 25 8.38 -5.36 -13.40
N ARG A 26 7.08 -5.55 -13.14
CA ARG A 26 6.07 -4.49 -13.25
C ARG A 26 6.32 -3.35 -12.26
N GLU A 27 6.52 -3.67 -10.98
CA GLU A 27 6.77 -2.65 -9.95
C GLU A 27 8.10 -1.93 -10.20
N LYS A 28 9.14 -2.65 -10.65
CA LYS A 28 10.43 -2.06 -11.01
C LYS A 28 10.33 -1.12 -12.22
N ALA A 29 9.54 -1.47 -13.23
CA ALA A 29 9.28 -0.61 -14.38
C ALA A 29 8.49 0.64 -13.99
N LEU A 30 7.51 0.49 -13.08
CA LEU A 30 6.71 1.60 -12.57
C LEU A 30 7.54 2.59 -11.75
N LEU A 31 8.47 2.08 -10.94
CA LEU A 31 9.27 2.87 -9.99
C LEU A 31 10.61 3.34 -10.58
N GLY A 32 11.06 2.75 -11.70
CA GLY A 32 12.23 3.20 -12.45
C GLY A 32 13.51 3.23 -11.62
N GLU A 33 14.16 4.39 -11.57
CA GLU A 33 15.43 4.60 -10.84
C GLU A 33 15.25 4.47 -9.30
N ASP A 34 14.06 4.82 -8.79
CA ASP A 34 13.71 4.74 -7.37
C ASP A 34 13.47 3.30 -6.88
N ALA A 35 13.28 2.33 -7.79
CA ALA A 35 13.17 0.91 -7.44
C ALA A 35 14.40 0.39 -6.66
N THR A 36 15.57 1.01 -6.89
CA THR A 36 16.82 0.67 -6.21
C THR A 36 16.81 1.02 -4.71
N GLN A 37 15.93 1.93 -4.27
CA GLN A 37 15.81 2.30 -2.85
C GLN A 37 15.09 1.25 -2.01
N PHE A 38 14.33 0.35 -2.64
CA PHE A 38 13.57 -0.70 -1.97
C PHE A 38 14.27 -2.05 -1.98
N GLN A 39 15.38 -2.19 -2.73
CA GLN A 39 16.20 -3.40 -2.71
C GLN A 39 17.00 -3.46 -1.41
N THR A 40 16.83 -4.56 -0.67
CA THR A 40 17.60 -4.83 0.55
C THR A 40 18.62 -5.94 0.33
N GLU A 41 19.72 -5.96 1.08
CA GLU A 41 20.74 -7.02 0.99
C GLU A 41 20.19 -8.41 1.35
N GLY A 42 19.05 -8.48 2.04
CA GLY A 42 18.35 -9.73 2.39
C GLY A 42 17.34 -10.22 1.36
N ASP A 43 17.04 -9.42 0.32
CA ASP A 43 16.10 -9.84 -0.73
C ASP A 43 16.65 -11.01 -1.55
N ASP A 44 17.96 -11.08 -1.78
CA ASP A 44 18.59 -12.18 -2.56
C ASP A 44 18.49 -13.53 -1.82
N ASP A 45 18.48 -13.51 -0.48
CA ASP A 45 18.30 -14.69 0.36
C ASP A 45 16.82 -15.14 0.37
N LEU A 46 15.90 -14.17 0.43
CA LEU A 46 14.46 -14.44 0.36
C LEU A 46 14.03 -14.96 -1.02
N LEU A 47 14.61 -14.44 -2.10
CA LEU A 47 14.33 -14.84 -3.47
C LEU A 47 14.96 -16.21 -3.80
N LYS A 48 16.15 -16.52 -3.25
CA LYS A 48 16.78 -17.86 -3.38
C LYS A 48 16.04 -18.95 -2.63
N GLY A 49 15.41 -18.63 -1.49
CA GLY A 49 14.54 -19.55 -0.77
C GLY A 49 13.31 -20.02 -1.56
N SER A 50 13.00 -19.37 -2.69
CA SER A 50 11.89 -19.73 -3.57
C SER A 50 12.29 -20.66 -4.73
N THR A 51 13.57 -20.95 -4.94
CA THR A 51 14.01 -21.75 -6.12
C THR A 51 14.73 -23.05 -5.75
N GLU A 52 15.33 -23.15 -4.57
CA GLU A 52 16.07 -24.36 -4.17
C GLU A 52 15.23 -25.37 -3.38
N ASP A 53 14.21 -24.92 -2.64
CA ASP A 53 13.37 -25.79 -1.80
C ASP A 53 12.03 -26.19 -2.46
N GLU A 54 11.53 -25.41 -3.44
CA GLU A 54 10.28 -25.72 -4.15
C GLU A 54 10.40 -27.03 -4.95
N ASP A 55 11.56 -27.30 -5.55
CA ASP A 55 11.81 -28.51 -6.34
C ASP A 55 11.73 -29.80 -5.52
N ASP A 56 12.19 -29.76 -4.26
CA ASP A 56 12.19 -30.92 -3.38
C ASP A 56 10.83 -31.11 -2.69
N GLU A 57 10.12 -30.02 -2.37
CA GLU A 57 8.73 -30.10 -1.88
C GLU A 57 7.75 -30.55 -2.97
N LEU A 58 7.93 -30.09 -4.21
CA LEU A 58 7.12 -30.47 -5.37
C LEU A 58 7.35 -31.94 -5.75
N LYS A 59 8.60 -32.41 -5.79
CA LYS A 59 8.91 -33.85 -6.00
C LYS A 59 8.31 -34.73 -4.91
N LYS A 60 8.33 -34.28 -3.66
CA LYS A 60 7.75 -35.02 -2.53
C LYS A 60 6.22 -35.04 -2.58
N PHE A 61 5.60 -34.02 -3.16
CA PHE A 61 4.17 -33.98 -3.44
C PHE A 61 3.79 -34.91 -4.62
N GLU A 62 4.58 -34.93 -5.69
CA GLU A 62 4.44 -35.86 -6.83
C GLU A 62 4.63 -37.33 -6.42
N GLU A 63 5.52 -37.61 -5.47
CA GLU A 63 5.70 -38.96 -4.89
C GLU A 63 4.52 -39.37 -3.98
N GLN A 64 3.86 -38.42 -3.32
CA GLN A 64 2.75 -38.68 -2.40
C GLN A 64 1.38 -38.74 -3.08
N PHE A 65 1.24 -38.11 -4.24
CA PHE A 65 0.03 -38.12 -5.04
C PHE A 65 0.38 -38.41 -6.50
N PRO A 66 -0.06 -39.53 -7.07
CA PRO A 66 0.16 -39.83 -8.48
C PRO A 66 -0.40 -38.71 -9.36
N THR A 67 0.42 -38.17 -10.28
CA THR A 67 0.00 -37.16 -11.24
C THR A 67 -0.97 -37.78 -12.25
N VAL A 68 -2.19 -37.27 -12.35
CA VAL A 68 -3.25 -37.77 -13.24
C VAL A 68 -3.11 -37.21 -14.67
N LEU A 69 -1.99 -36.56 -15.01
CA LEU A 69 -1.94 -35.65 -16.16
C LEU A 69 -0.72 -35.75 -17.08
N ASP A 70 0.05 -36.84 -17.03
CA ASP A 70 1.05 -37.11 -18.08
C ASP A 70 0.46 -38.04 -19.15
N GLU A 71 -0.55 -37.55 -19.86
CA GLU A 71 -0.84 -38.03 -21.21
C GLU A 71 0.05 -37.26 -22.19
N GLU A 72 1.28 -37.74 -22.41
CA GLU A 72 2.05 -37.33 -23.60
C GLU A 72 1.28 -37.72 -24.89
N PRO A 73 1.37 -36.92 -25.97
CA PRO A 73 0.67 -37.22 -27.21
C PRO A 73 1.25 -38.49 -27.83
N VAL A 74 0.46 -39.55 -27.81
CA VAL A 74 0.73 -40.84 -28.46
C VAL A 74 1.07 -40.61 -29.94
N GLN A 75 2.36 -40.71 -30.27
CA GLN A 75 2.81 -41.11 -31.60
C GLN A 75 2.72 -42.63 -31.67
N GLU A 76 1.94 -43.13 -32.64
CA GLU A 76 1.88 -44.53 -33.02
C GLU A 76 3.30 -45.10 -33.23
N GLU A 77 3.65 -46.17 -32.52
CA GLU A 77 4.14 -47.43 -33.12
C GLU A 77 4.43 -48.55 -32.09
N LYS A 78 3.67 -49.64 -32.23
CA LYS A 78 3.96 -51.08 -32.02
C LYS A 78 4.34 -51.66 -30.65
N GLU A 79 3.37 -52.44 -30.15
CA GLU A 79 3.44 -53.82 -29.65
C GLU A 79 4.60 -54.21 -28.71
N GLN A 80 4.29 -54.35 -27.42
CA GLN A 80 4.70 -55.50 -26.60
C GLN A 80 3.69 -55.73 -25.47
N GLU A 81 3.17 -56.95 -25.41
CA GLU A 81 2.25 -57.48 -24.39
C GLU A 81 2.89 -57.45 -22.99
N GLU A 82 2.31 -56.74 -22.02
CA GLU A 82 2.32 -57.12 -20.60
C GLU A 82 1.02 -56.64 -19.92
N GLU A 83 0.55 -57.47 -18.98
CA GLU A 83 -0.79 -57.57 -18.39
C GLU A 83 -1.53 -56.25 -18.09
N GLU A 84 -2.66 -56.08 -18.77
CA GLU A 84 -3.69 -55.06 -18.55
C GLU A 84 -4.34 -55.26 -17.16
N PHE A 85 -3.92 -54.45 -16.19
CA PHE A 85 -4.67 -54.25 -14.95
C PHE A 85 -5.96 -53.50 -15.30
N ASP A 86 -7.00 -54.28 -15.56
CA ASP A 86 -8.34 -53.83 -15.92
C ASP A 86 -8.91 -53.00 -14.74
N GLU A 87 -8.84 -51.67 -14.84
CA GLU A 87 -9.51 -50.78 -13.88
C GLU A 87 -11.01 -51.11 -13.91
N PRO A 88 -11.68 -51.29 -12.76
CA PRO A 88 -13.11 -51.51 -12.76
C PRO A 88 -13.81 -50.25 -13.26
N VAL A 89 -14.14 -50.23 -14.55
CA VAL A 89 -15.00 -49.22 -15.17
C VAL A 89 -16.35 -49.31 -14.45
N PHE A 90 -16.55 -48.42 -13.47
CA PHE A 90 -17.86 -48.20 -12.89
C PHE A 90 -18.72 -47.50 -13.95
N ASN A 91 -19.27 -48.30 -14.86
CA ASN A 91 -20.40 -47.87 -15.69
C ASN A 91 -21.59 -47.68 -14.74
N ALA A 92 -21.73 -46.46 -14.22
CA ALA A 92 -22.94 -46.05 -13.52
C ALA A 92 -24.12 -46.41 -14.43
N PRO A 93 -25.05 -47.29 -14.00
CA PRO A 93 -26.20 -47.60 -14.82
C PRO A 93 -26.89 -46.27 -15.12
N GLN A 94 -27.07 -45.94 -16.40
CA GLN A 94 -27.93 -44.86 -16.84
C GLN A 94 -29.36 -45.21 -16.41
N THR A 95 -29.62 -45.02 -15.13
CA THR A 95 -30.90 -45.31 -14.52
C THR A 95 -31.89 -44.28 -15.03
N GLN A 96 -32.92 -44.81 -15.66
CA GLN A 96 -34.17 -44.16 -16.02
C GLN A 96 -34.50 -43.03 -15.03
N GLY A 97 -34.64 -41.80 -15.55
CA GLY A 97 -35.20 -40.62 -14.87
C GLY A 97 -34.82 -40.44 -13.39
N GLN A 98 -33.86 -39.55 -13.10
CA GLN A 98 -33.45 -39.17 -11.74
C GLN A 98 -34.57 -39.32 -10.71
N SER A 99 -34.33 -40.11 -9.67
CA SER A 99 -35.33 -40.37 -8.63
C SER A 99 -35.81 -39.05 -8.01
N ASP A 100 -37.08 -38.98 -7.62
CA ASP A 100 -37.66 -37.74 -7.08
C ASP A 100 -36.98 -37.28 -5.79
N ALA A 101 -36.35 -38.20 -5.05
CA ALA A 101 -35.51 -37.87 -3.89
C ALA A 101 -34.27 -37.05 -4.26
N VAL A 102 -33.63 -37.36 -5.40
CA VAL A 102 -32.45 -36.62 -5.89
C VAL A 102 -32.86 -35.23 -6.38
N LYS A 103 -34.03 -35.10 -7.02
CA LYS A 103 -34.55 -33.79 -7.45
C LYS A 103 -34.82 -32.87 -6.25
N GLN A 104 -35.53 -33.37 -5.25
CA GLN A 104 -35.82 -32.61 -4.02
C GLN A 104 -34.54 -32.25 -3.24
N TRP A 105 -33.54 -33.13 -3.24
CA TRP A 105 -32.24 -32.83 -2.64
C TRP A 105 -31.53 -31.70 -3.39
N ARG A 106 -31.46 -31.74 -4.73
CA ARG A 106 -30.88 -30.66 -5.54
C ARG A 106 -31.59 -29.33 -5.33
N GLU A 107 -32.93 -29.34 -5.28
CA GLU A 107 -33.72 -28.12 -5.04
C GLU A 107 -33.41 -27.50 -3.67
N ARG A 108 -33.32 -28.31 -2.60
CA ARG A 108 -32.94 -27.82 -1.26
C ARG A 108 -31.50 -27.31 -1.23
N TYR A 109 -30.59 -28.04 -1.84
CA TYR A 109 -29.17 -27.67 -1.89
C TYR A 109 -28.95 -26.38 -2.68
N GLN A 110 -29.61 -26.23 -3.83
CA GLN A 110 -29.58 -25.01 -4.63
C GLN A 110 -30.14 -23.81 -3.85
N LEU A 111 -31.19 -24.03 -3.07
CA LEU A 111 -31.77 -22.99 -2.22
C LEU A 111 -30.81 -22.58 -1.10
N GLU A 112 -30.13 -23.53 -0.46
CA GLU A 112 -29.10 -23.25 0.56
C GLU A 112 -27.87 -22.54 -0.02
N ILE A 113 -27.40 -22.94 -1.20
CA ILE A 113 -26.35 -22.21 -1.92
C ILE A 113 -26.80 -20.79 -2.20
N SER A 114 -28.00 -20.61 -2.73
CA SER A 114 -28.52 -19.28 -3.06
C SER A 114 -28.62 -18.36 -1.85
N THR A 115 -29.00 -18.88 -0.67
CA THR A 115 -29.07 -18.05 0.55
C THR A 115 -27.67 -17.71 1.07
N ARG A 116 -26.74 -18.67 1.02
CA ARG A 116 -25.33 -18.43 1.38
C ARG A 116 -24.69 -17.38 0.47
N ASP A 117 -24.84 -17.54 -0.84
CA ASP A 117 -24.28 -16.63 -1.84
C ASP A 117 -24.89 -15.23 -1.71
N ALA A 118 -26.20 -15.11 -1.41
CA ALA A 118 -26.83 -13.82 -1.13
C ALA A 118 -26.28 -13.16 0.14
N ASN A 119 -26.03 -13.93 1.21
CA ASN A 119 -25.44 -13.41 2.44
C ASN A 119 -23.98 -12.99 2.25
N ASP A 120 -23.20 -13.76 1.49
CA ASP A 120 -21.80 -13.45 1.20
C ASP A 120 -21.69 -12.22 0.28
N ALA A 121 -22.58 -12.10 -0.71
CA ALA A 121 -22.70 -10.90 -1.52
C ALA A 121 -23.04 -9.67 -0.66
N ALA A 122 -24.02 -9.78 0.26
CA ALA A 122 -24.40 -8.68 1.15
C ALA A 122 -23.24 -8.24 2.06
N LYS A 123 -22.50 -9.19 2.66
CA LYS A 123 -21.31 -8.88 3.47
C LYS A 123 -20.21 -8.23 2.64
N SER A 124 -19.98 -8.70 1.41
CA SER A 124 -18.97 -8.11 0.54
C SER A 124 -19.30 -6.67 0.17
N GLU A 125 -20.58 -6.36 -0.07
CA GLU A 125 -21.03 -4.99 -0.32
C GLU A 125 -20.93 -4.13 0.95
N GLU A 126 -21.29 -4.66 2.11
CA GLU A 126 -21.10 -3.97 3.40
C GLU A 126 -19.64 -3.59 3.61
N ILE A 127 -18.71 -4.54 3.43
CA ILE A 127 -17.26 -4.29 3.55
C ILE A 127 -16.80 -3.22 2.55
N LYS A 128 -17.24 -3.29 1.30
CA LYS A 128 -16.90 -2.26 0.29
C LYS A 128 -17.41 -0.88 0.70
N THR A 129 -18.64 -0.79 1.19
CA THR A 129 -19.22 0.49 1.62
C THR A 129 -18.56 1.03 2.88
N GLU A 130 -18.18 0.16 3.81
CA GLU A 130 -17.44 0.54 5.01
C GLU A 130 -16.03 1.03 4.64
N ALA A 131 -15.31 0.30 3.79
CA ALA A 131 -14.01 0.72 3.28
C ALA A 131 -14.09 2.07 2.55
N ALA A 132 -15.13 2.30 1.73
CA ALA A 132 -15.35 3.57 1.06
C ALA A 132 -15.61 4.73 2.06
N LYS A 133 -16.34 4.47 3.16
CA LYS A 133 -16.56 5.46 4.23
C LYS A 133 -15.26 5.76 4.97
N GLN A 134 -14.52 4.73 5.37
CA GLN A 134 -13.22 4.89 6.05
C GLN A 134 -12.24 5.72 5.21
N LEU A 135 -12.27 5.55 3.88
CA LEU A 135 -11.47 6.35 2.96
C LEU A 135 -11.91 7.84 2.98
N ASP A 136 -13.21 8.13 2.90
CA ASP A 136 -13.71 9.51 2.95
C ASP A 136 -13.41 10.15 4.32
N ASP A 137 -13.63 9.43 5.42
CA ASP A 137 -13.31 9.88 6.78
C ASP A 137 -11.81 10.21 6.92
N PHE A 138 -10.93 9.35 6.39
CA PHE A 138 -9.48 9.60 6.39
C PHE A 138 -9.11 10.89 5.66
N TYR A 139 -9.70 11.14 4.48
CA TYR A 139 -9.41 12.36 3.73
C TYR A 139 -10.02 13.60 4.39
N GLN A 140 -11.18 13.50 5.02
CA GLN A 140 -11.75 14.59 5.82
C GLN A 140 -10.81 14.94 6.99
N ASP A 141 -10.44 13.95 7.81
CA ASP A 141 -9.54 14.15 8.94
C ASP A 141 -8.16 14.68 8.52
N TYR A 142 -7.61 14.17 7.41
CA TYR A 142 -6.34 14.65 6.86
C TYR A 142 -6.43 16.11 6.43
N ASN A 143 -7.48 16.47 5.69
CA ASN A 143 -7.67 17.84 5.21
C ASN A 143 -7.89 18.80 6.39
N ASP A 144 -8.69 18.44 7.39
CA ASP A 144 -8.89 19.23 8.60
C ASP A 144 -7.59 19.42 9.39
N LYS A 145 -6.77 18.37 9.49
CA LYS A 145 -5.46 18.45 10.13
C LYS A 145 -4.47 19.31 9.34
N LYS A 146 -4.48 19.20 8.01
CA LYS A 146 -3.67 20.03 7.11
C LYS A 146 -4.08 21.50 7.25
N ASP A 147 -5.36 21.80 7.14
CA ASP A 147 -5.88 23.17 7.20
C ASP A 147 -5.68 23.79 8.58
N SER A 148 -5.86 23.04 9.66
CA SER A 148 -5.55 23.52 11.01
C SER A 148 -4.05 23.77 11.23
N SER A 149 -3.18 22.94 10.65
CA SER A 149 -1.73 23.17 10.69
C SER A 149 -1.34 24.44 9.91
N ILE A 150 -1.87 24.59 8.69
CA ILE A 150 -1.65 25.78 7.87
C ILE A 150 -2.18 27.04 8.59
N ALA A 151 -3.36 26.96 9.21
CA ALA A 151 -3.93 28.05 9.97
C ALA A 151 -3.02 28.46 11.15
N LYS A 152 -2.51 27.49 11.91
CA LYS A 152 -1.54 27.74 12.99
C LYS A 152 -0.26 28.39 12.48
N VAL A 153 0.28 27.93 11.35
CA VAL A 153 1.48 28.52 10.75
C VAL A 153 1.21 29.96 10.31
N ARG A 154 0.06 30.23 9.68
CA ARG A 154 -0.33 31.59 9.27
C ARG A 154 -0.56 32.52 10.47
N GLU A 155 -1.16 32.02 11.54
CA GLU A 155 -1.33 32.77 12.78
C GLU A 155 0.03 33.08 13.41
N ALA A 156 0.91 32.08 13.53
CA ALA A 156 2.26 32.27 14.04
C ALA A 156 3.10 33.23 13.17
N GLU A 157 2.96 33.16 11.85
CA GLU A 157 3.59 34.09 10.90
C GLU A 157 3.07 35.51 11.13
N LYS A 158 1.76 35.69 11.21
CA LYS A 158 1.15 37.00 11.48
C LYS A 158 1.62 37.55 12.82
N GLU A 159 1.59 36.75 13.88
CA GLU A 159 2.11 37.16 15.18
C GLU A 159 3.60 37.53 15.12
N PHE A 160 4.41 36.78 14.36
CA PHE A 160 5.82 37.08 14.19
C PHE A 160 6.03 38.39 13.44
N LEU A 161 5.28 38.64 12.36
CA LEU A 161 5.30 39.89 11.62
C LEU A 161 4.85 41.07 12.49
N ASP A 162 3.77 40.91 13.27
CA ASP A 162 3.30 41.94 14.20
C ASP A 162 4.35 42.21 15.29
N LYS A 163 4.96 41.18 15.87
CA LYS A 163 6.07 41.33 16.85
C LYS A 163 7.28 42.01 16.22
N ARG A 164 7.64 41.65 14.99
CA ARG A 164 8.74 42.24 14.23
C ARG A 164 8.47 43.71 13.94
N ASP A 165 7.28 44.05 13.46
CA ASP A 165 6.90 45.40 13.07
C ASP A 165 6.75 46.29 14.31
N ALA A 166 6.18 45.77 15.40
CA ALA A 166 6.16 46.44 16.70
C ALA A 166 7.57 46.65 17.26
N PHE A 167 8.47 45.67 17.13
CA PHE A 167 9.87 45.80 17.51
C PHE A 167 10.58 46.87 16.69
N TYR A 168 10.33 46.95 15.38
CA TYR A 168 10.88 48.03 14.55
C TYR A 168 10.22 49.40 14.82
N ALA A 169 8.97 49.46 15.29
CA ALA A 169 8.34 50.70 15.72
C ALA A 169 8.83 51.18 17.10
N LYS A 170 9.42 50.29 17.91
CA LYS A 170 9.86 50.58 19.28
C LYS A 170 11.25 51.22 19.30
N GLY A 171 11.27 52.51 19.65
CA GLY A 171 12.48 53.22 20.07
C GLY A 171 13.57 53.35 19.01
N GLU A 172 14.76 53.74 19.45
CA GLU A 172 15.89 53.95 18.56
C GLU A 172 16.60 52.65 18.17
N VAL A 173 17.39 52.69 17.09
CA VAL A 173 18.18 51.55 16.59
C VAL A 173 19.05 50.93 17.69
N TRP A 174 19.63 51.73 18.59
CA TRP A 174 20.52 51.28 19.65
C TRP A 174 19.78 50.55 20.79
N GLU A 175 18.57 50.97 21.12
CA GLU A 175 17.72 50.28 22.11
C GLU A 175 17.29 48.90 21.59
N ARG A 176 16.92 48.82 20.31
CA ARG A 176 16.60 47.55 19.62
C ARG A 176 17.80 46.61 19.57
N ALA A 177 18.99 47.12 19.23
CA ALA A 177 20.22 46.33 19.22
C ALA A 177 20.55 45.79 20.62
N LEU A 178 20.33 46.59 21.67
CA LEU A 178 20.53 46.15 23.05
C LEU A 178 19.56 45.01 23.43
N GLU A 179 18.28 45.12 23.11
CA GLU A 179 17.25 44.10 23.40
C GLU A 179 17.55 42.76 22.71
N LEU A 180 17.99 42.77 21.44
CA LEU A 180 18.43 41.57 20.72
C LEU A 180 19.65 40.91 21.36
N VAL A 181 20.64 41.71 21.76
CA VAL A 181 21.92 41.23 22.27
C VAL A 181 21.80 40.74 23.71
N GLU A 182 20.90 41.32 24.52
CA GLU A 182 20.64 40.88 25.89
C GLU A 182 20.18 39.41 25.96
N GLY A 183 19.37 38.95 25.00
CA GLY A 183 18.92 37.55 24.88
C GLY A 183 19.99 36.57 24.41
N VAL A 184 21.10 37.04 23.82
CA VAL A 184 22.21 36.18 23.39
C VAL A 184 23.11 35.84 24.58
N LYS A 185 23.13 34.55 24.95
CA LYS A 185 24.03 34.01 25.98
C LYS A 185 25.44 33.81 25.40
N GLY A 186 26.42 34.51 25.96
CA GLY A 186 27.85 34.38 25.62
C GLY A 186 28.70 35.46 26.30
N GLU A 187 29.81 35.07 26.92
CA GLU A 187 30.70 35.95 27.70
C GLU A 187 31.40 37.01 26.83
N GLY A 188 31.63 36.73 25.54
CA GLY A 188 32.23 37.67 24.59
C GLY A 188 31.39 38.93 24.30
N ASN A 189 30.10 38.92 24.62
CA ASN A 189 29.18 40.02 24.33
C ASN A 189 29.06 41.03 25.48
N LEU A 190 29.69 40.80 26.63
CA LEU A 190 29.56 41.66 27.81
C LEU A 190 30.06 43.08 27.55
N ARG A 191 31.24 43.21 26.93
CA ARG A 191 31.82 44.53 26.56
C ARG A 191 30.97 45.27 25.53
N PHE A 192 30.41 44.53 24.57
CA PHE A 192 29.52 45.11 23.57
C PHE A 192 28.20 45.58 24.20
N LYS A 193 27.62 44.81 25.12
CA LYS A 193 26.45 45.21 25.93
C LYS A 193 26.73 46.48 26.74
N GLU A 194 27.90 46.58 27.38
CA GLU A 194 28.32 47.78 28.12
C GLU A 194 28.38 49.02 27.21
N VAL A 195 29.01 48.90 26.03
CA VAL A 195 29.12 49.99 25.05
C VAL A 195 27.75 50.42 24.52
N LEU A 196 26.86 49.46 24.21
CA LEU A 196 25.50 49.76 23.77
C LEU A 196 24.69 50.48 24.84
N LYS A 197 24.77 50.05 26.11
CA LYS A 197 24.12 50.73 27.24
C LYS A 197 24.62 52.16 27.42
N ALA A 198 25.93 52.37 27.31
CA ALA A 198 26.52 53.71 27.39
C ALA A 198 26.02 54.61 26.24
N LYS A 199 25.93 54.07 25.01
CA LYS A 199 25.45 54.82 23.86
C LYS A 199 23.96 55.17 23.96
N VAL A 200 23.11 54.23 24.36
CA VAL A 200 21.68 54.49 24.60
C VAL A 200 21.48 55.59 25.63
N ARG A 201 22.25 55.58 26.73
CA ARG A 201 22.19 56.63 27.76
C ARG A 201 22.57 58.00 27.20
N ALA A 202 23.62 58.07 26.41
CA ALA A 202 24.13 59.32 25.82
C ALA A 202 23.25 59.90 24.70
N VAL A 203 22.31 59.15 24.13
CA VAL A 203 21.34 59.68 23.15
C VAL A 203 20.06 60.19 23.83
N ARG A 204 19.82 59.77 25.09
CA ARG A 204 18.64 60.14 25.87
C ARG A 204 18.84 61.40 26.74
N ASP A 205 20.09 61.76 27.03
CA ASP A 205 20.51 63.01 27.67
C ASP A 205 20.66 64.14 26.63
#